data_AF-A0A936GBT1-F1
#
_entry.id   AF-A0A936GBT1-F1
#
_cell.length_a   1.000
_cell.length_b   1.000
_cell.length_c   1.000
_cell.angle_alpha   90.00
_cell.angle_beta   90.00
_cell.angle_gamma   90.00
#
_symmetry.space_group_name_H-M   'P 1'
#
loop_
_entity.id
_entity.type
_entity.pdbx_description
1 polymer ?
#
loop_
_entity_poly.entity_id
_entity_poly.type
_entity_poly.pdbx_seq_one_letter_code
_entity_poly.pdbx_strand_id
1 'polypeptide(L)'
;MEEDSRKINDKFLKKGLMMVVDGVEPEQVSAILETTVDQMRTRHKHGIGFFTAAGAFAPTFGIIGTVMGLISVLKQLDNPAALGEAIASAFLATLWGLLTANLIYLPVAGS
;
A
#
# COMPACT_ATOMS: atom_id res chain seq x y z
N MET A 1 0.15 16.80 -38.75
CA MET A 1 0.61 17.23 -37.40
C MET A 1 -0.44 16.97 -36.32
N GLU A 2 -1.75 17.15 -36.56
CA GLU A 2 -2.80 16.66 -35.62
C GLU A 2 -2.97 15.12 -35.62
N GLU A 3 -2.62 14.44 -36.72
CA GLU A 3 -2.75 12.99 -36.84
C GLU A 3 -1.76 12.19 -35.95
N ASP A 4 -0.58 12.75 -35.67
CA ASP A 4 0.44 12.07 -34.85
C ASP A 4 0.09 12.12 -33.35
N SER A 5 -0.61 13.17 -32.91
CA SER A 5 -1.18 13.31 -31.56
C SER A 5 -2.20 12.21 -31.21
N ARG A 6 -2.89 11.64 -32.22
CA ARG A 6 -3.85 10.53 -32.01
C ARG A 6 -3.18 9.18 -31.81
N LYS A 7 -1.91 9.02 -32.19
CA LYS A 7 -1.15 7.76 -32.05
C LYS A 7 -0.46 7.61 -30.70
N ILE A 8 -0.39 8.69 -29.91
CA ILE A 8 0.20 8.67 -28.57
C ILE A 8 -0.85 8.18 -27.58
N ASN A 9 -0.65 6.97 -27.03
CA ASN A 9 -1.55 6.37 -26.03
C ASN A 9 -1.35 6.95 -24.62
N ASP A 10 -0.17 7.51 -24.34
CA ASP A 10 0.14 8.09 -23.04
C ASP A 10 -0.52 9.47 -22.90
N LYS A 11 -1.41 9.60 -21.90
CA LYS A 11 -2.18 10.84 -21.65
C LYS A 11 -1.30 12.02 -21.25
N PHE A 12 -0.17 11.77 -20.58
CA PHE A 12 0.76 12.82 -20.16
C PHE A 12 1.49 13.40 -21.39
N LEU A 13 2.00 12.53 -22.25
CA LEU A 13 2.73 12.92 -23.46
C LEU A 13 1.81 13.61 -24.49
N LYS A 14 0.57 13.13 -24.63
CA LYS A 14 -0.44 13.78 -25.47
C LYS A 14 -0.79 15.18 -24.97
N LYS A 15 -0.89 15.37 -23.64
CA LYS A 15 -1.16 16.68 -23.04
C LYS A 15 -0.01 17.66 -23.31
N GLY A 16 1.24 17.21 -23.18
CA GLY A 16 2.43 17.99 -23.54
C GLY A 16 2.42 18.43 -25.00
N LEU A 17 2.16 17.50 -25.93
CA LEU A 17 2.12 17.80 -27.36
C LEU A 17 0.99 18.77 -27.74
N MET A 18 -0.20 18.64 -27.15
CA MET A 18 -1.29 19.60 -27.40
C MET A 18 -0.93 21.01 -26.93
N MET A 19 -0.31 21.18 -25.75
CA MET A 19 0.12 22.50 -25.28
C MET A 19 1.14 23.17 -26.21
N VAL A 20 2.03 22.38 -26.83
CA VAL A 20 2.97 22.89 -27.84
C VAL A 20 2.25 23.28 -29.14
N VAL A 21 1.29 22.48 -29.59
CA VAL A 21 0.46 22.79 -30.78
C VAL A 21 -0.40 24.03 -30.55
N ASP A 22 -0.87 24.24 -29.32
CA ASP A 22 -1.68 25.39 -28.92
C ASP A 22 -0.84 26.68 -28.71
N GLY A 23 0.48 26.61 -28.91
CA GLY A 23 1.38 27.77 -28.87
C GLY A 23 1.74 28.25 -27.45
N VAL A 24 1.65 27.39 -26.44
CA VAL A 24 2.09 27.72 -25.07
C VAL A 24 3.62 27.84 -25.02
N GLU A 25 4.12 28.87 -24.32
CA GLU A 25 5.55 29.14 -24.17
C GLU A 25 6.32 27.93 -23.59
N PRO A 26 7.52 27.61 -24.08
CA PRO A 26 8.28 26.43 -23.66
C PRO A 26 8.53 26.35 -22.14
N GLU A 27 8.84 27.47 -21.49
CA GLU A 27 9.01 27.52 -20.03
C GLU A 27 7.71 27.18 -19.29
N GLN A 28 6.57 27.64 -19.79
CA GLN A 28 5.26 27.35 -19.19
C GLN A 28 4.87 25.88 -19.37
N VAL A 29 5.09 25.30 -20.56
CA VAL A 29 4.86 23.87 -20.82
C VAL A 29 5.68 23.02 -19.84
N SER A 30 6.96 23.35 -19.67
CA SER A 30 7.86 22.63 -18.76
C SER A 30 7.37 22.72 -17.32
N ALA A 31 7.03 23.92 -16.83
CA ALA A 31 6.50 24.13 -15.48
C ALA A 31 5.21 23.34 -15.21
N ILE A 32 4.29 23.28 -16.18
CA ILE A 32 3.02 22.54 -16.07
C ILE A 32 3.28 21.03 -16.00
N LEU A 33 4.19 20.51 -16.84
CA LEU A 33 4.52 19.09 -16.86
C LEU A 33 5.25 18.66 -15.59
N GLU A 34 6.19 19.45 -15.08
CA GLU A 34 6.85 19.22 -13.79
C GLU A 34 5.85 19.18 -12.63
N THR A 35 4.95 20.17 -12.58
CA THR A 35 3.87 20.21 -11.58
C THR A 35 2.99 18.96 -11.65
N THR A 36 2.67 18.50 -12.87
CA THR A 36 1.85 17.30 -13.07
C THR A 36 2.56 16.04 -12.57
N VAL A 37 3.88 15.92 -12.80
CA VAL A 37 4.70 14.81 -12.28
C VAL A 37 4.74 14.84 -10.76
N ASP A 38 4.92 16.01 -10.14
CA ASP A 38 4.96 16.14 -8.69
C ASP A 38 3.61 15.85 -8.02
N GLN A 39 2.50 16.27 -8.63
CA GLN A 39 1.17 15.87 -8.20
C GLN A 39 0.97 14.35 -8.29
N MET A 40 1.42 13.73 -9.38
CA MET A 40 1.37 12.28 -9.55
C MET A 40 2.20 11.58 -8.47
N ARG A 41 3.43 12.02 -8.21
CA ARG A 41 4.28 11.49 -7.14
C ARG A 41 3.64 11.64 -5.77
N THR A 42 3.07 12.81 -5.49
CA THR A 42 2.38 13.08 -4.23
C THR A 42 1.21 12.13 -4.04
N ARG A 43 0.39 11.90 -5.07
CA ARG A 43 -0.70 10.91 -5.02
C ARG A 43 -0.21 9.50 -4.72
N HIS A 44 0.88 9.05 -5.38
CA HIS A 44 1.45 7.73 -5.12
C HIS A 44 2.04 7.62 -3.70
N LYS A 45 2.70 8.68 -3.20
CA LYS A 45 3.22 8.74 -1.83
C LYS A 45 2.14 8.54 -0.78
N HIS A 46 0.92 9.04 -1.00
CA HIS A 46 -0.20 8.80 -0.07
C HIS A 46 -0.58 7.31 -0.03
N GLY A 47 -0.70 6.67 -1.20
CA GLY A 47 -0.98 5.23 -1.28
C GLY A 47 0.10 4.38 -0.62
N ILE A 48 1.37 4.67 -0.94
CA ILE A 48 2.53 4.03 -0.30
C ILE A 48 2.49 4.24 1.22
N GLY A 49 2.24 5.46 1.69
CA GLY A 49 2.16 5.77 3.11
C GLY A 49 1.13 4.94 3.86
N PHE A 50 -0.05 4.70 3.26
CA PHE A 50 -1.07 3.83 3.84
C PHE A 50 -0.58 2.39 3.99
N PHE A 51 -0.01 1.80 2.94
CA PHE A 51 0.48 0.41 2.99
C PHE A 51 1.68 0.25 3.91
N THR A 52 2.58 1.23 3.96
CA THR A 52 3.69 1.28 4.93
C THR A 52 3.17 1.27 6.36
N ALA A 53 2.17 2.11 6.67
CA ALA A 53 1.57 2.14 8.00
C ALA A 53 0.85 0.83 8.32
N ALA A 54 0.06 0.28 7.39
CA ALA A 54 -0.60 -1.00 7.55
C ALA A 54 0.40 -2.14 7.82
N GLY A 55 1.51 -2.18 7.08
CA GLY A 55 2.60 -3.14 7.29
C GLY A 55 3.29 -2.97 8.64
N ALA A 56 3.46 -1.75 9.12
CA ALA A 56 4.03 -1.47 10.43
C ALA A 56 3.13 -1.92 11.59
N PHE A 57 1.80 -1.78 11.47
CA PHE A 57 0.85 -2.15 12.52
C PHE A 57 0.36 -3.60 12.46
N ALA A 58 0.45 -4.28 11.31
CA ALA A 58 -0.01 -5.66 11.14
C ALA A 58 0.60 -6.66 12.15
N PRO A 59 1.91 -6.63 12.48
CA PRO A 59 2.48 -7.50 13.50
C PRO A 59 1.90 -7.21 14.90
N THR A 60 1.59 -5.96 15.20
CA THR A 60 0.98 -5.56 16.48
C THR A 60 -0.40 -6.18 16.65
N PHE A 61 -1.22 -6.23 15.59
CA PHE A 61 -2.49 -6.95 15.62
C PHE A 61 -2.32 -8.45 15.88
N GLY A 62 -1.25 -9.07 15.34
CA GLY A 62 -0.90 -10.45 15.64
C GLY A 62 -0.58 -10.68 17.13
N ILE A 63 0.18 -9.76 17.75
CA ILE A 63 0.47 -9.79 19.19
C ILE A 63 -0.81 -9.65 20.02
N ILE A 64 -1.73 -8.76 19.64
CA ILE A 64 -3.04 -8.61 20.31
C ILE A 64 -3.83 -9.92 20.24
N GLY A 65 -3.84 -10.59 19.08
CA GLY A 65 -4.46 -11.90 18.91
C GLY A 65 -3.87 -12.97 19.84
N THR A 66 -2.54 -12.99 19.99
CA THR A 66 -1.87 -13.89 20.93
C THR A 66 -2.26 -13.61 22.38
N VAL A 67 -2.33 -12.34 22.78
CA VAL A 67 -2.79 -11.95 24.13
C VAL A 67 -4.21 -12.44 24.38
N MET A 68 -5.12 -12.27 23.42
CA MET A 68 -6.49 -12.80 23.52
C MET A 68 -6.50 -14.33 23.64
N GLY A 69 -5.67 -15.04 22.86
CA GLY A 69 -5.51 -16.49 22.96
C GLY A 69 -5.01 -16.95 24.34
N LEU A 70 -4.02 -16.25 24.91
CA LEU A 70 -3.52 -16.53 26.25
C LEU A 70 -4.58 -16.30 27.33
N ILE A 71 -5.42 -15.26 27.20
CA ILE A 71 -6.56 -15.06 28.11
C ILE A 71 -7.52 -16.26 28.04
N SER A 72 -7.74 -16.83 26.85
CA SER A 72 -8.58 -18.03 26.68
C SER A 72 -7.94 -19.26 27.33
N VAL A 73 -6.63 -19.44 27.18
CA VAL A 73 -5.85 -20.53 27.82
C VAL A 73 -6.03 -20.49 29.34
N LEU A 74 -5.91 -19.31 29.95
CA LEU A 74 -6.05 -19.14 31.41
C LEU A 74 -7.45 -19.48 31.92
N LYS A 75 -8.48 -19.44 31.07
CA LYS A 75 -9.87 -19.79 31.44
C LYS A 75 -10.16 -21.29 31.40
N GLN A 76 -9.30 -22.09 30.76
CA GLN A 76 -9.58 -23.50 30.41
C GLN A 76 -8.44 -24.44 30.83
N LEU A 77 -7.77 -24.11 31.94
CA LEU A 77 -6.57 -24.81 32.44
C LEU A 77 -6.83 -26.30 32.79
N ASP A 78 -8.08 -26.65 33.02
CA ASP A 78 -8.56 -27.99 33.36
C ASP A 78 -8.88 -28.86 32.14
N ASN A 79 -8.86 -28.30 30.92
CA ASN A 79 -9.11 -29.04 29.68
C ASN A 79 -7.92 -28.98 28.71
N PRO A 80 -7.06 -30.02 28.68
CA PRO A 80 -5.88 -30.06 27.82
C PRO A 80 -6.16 -29.94 26.31
N ALA A 81 -7.30 -30.45 25.83
CA ALA A 81 -7.66 -30.37 24.42
C ALA A 81 -7.96 -28.92 24.01
N ALA A 82 -8.79 -28.24 24.80
CA ALA A 82 -9.17 -26.85 24.56
C ALA A 82 -7.98 -25.88 24.73
N LEU A 83 -7.07 -26.21 25.66
CA LEU A 83 -5.80 -25.50 25.84
C LEU A 83 -4.93 -25.54 24.56
N GLY A 84 -4.82 -26.72 23.94
CA GLY A 84 -4.08 -26.91 22.68
C GLY A 84 -4.65 -26.08 21.54
N GLU A 85 -5.98 -26.05 21.39
CA GLU A 85 -6.66 -25.23 20.37
C GLU A 85 -6.45 -23.72 20.59
N ALA A 86 -6.55 -23.26 21.84
CA ALA A 86 -6.33 -21.85 22.18
C ALA A 86 -4.88 -21.40 21.91
N ILE A 87 -3.89 -22.25 22.22
CA ILE A 87 -2.48 -21.96 21.91
C ILE A 87 -2.23 -21.95 20.40
N ALA A 88 -2.77 -22.92 19.65
CA ALA A 88 -2.61 -22.98 18.20
C ALA A 88 -3.19 -21.74 17.51
N SER A 89 -4.38 -21.30 17.91
CA SER A 89 -4.98 -20.07 17.38
C SER A 89 -4.18 -18.81 17.71
N ALA A 90 -3.58 -18.73 18.92
CA ALA A 90 -2.71 -17.63 19.32
C ALA A 90 -1.46 -17.51 18.44
N PHE A 91 -0.85 -18.64 18.06
CA PHE A 91 0.29 -18.66 17.13
C PHE A 91 -0.10 -18.34 15.70
N LEU A 92 -1.26 -18.83 15.24
CA LEU A 92 -1.78 -18.46 13.92
C LEU A 92 -2.03 -16.96 13.82
N ALA A 93 -2.52 -16.31 14.88
CA ALA A 93 -2.69 -14.86 14.90
C ALA A 93 -1.35 -14.12 14.70
N THR A 94 -0.29 -14.53 15.39
CA THR A 94 1.06 -13.96 15.19
C THR A 94 1.56 -14.19 13.77
N LEU A 95 1.40 -15.42 13.27
CA LEU A 95 1.81 -15.80 11.93
C LEU A 95 1.11 -14.93 10.88
N TRP A 96 -0.22 -14.78 10.97
CA TRP A 96 -0.98 -13.95 10.05
C TRP A 96 -0.58 -12.47 10.13
N GLY A 97 -0.30 -11.93 11.32
CA GLY A 97 0.21 -10.56 11.47
C GLY A 97 1.56 -10.36 10.77
N LEU A 98 2.49 -11.31 10.91
CA LEU A 98 3.80 -11.26 10.26
C LEU A 98 3.73 -11.49 8.75
N LEU A 99 2.92 -12.45 8.29
CA LEU A 99 2.76 -12.77 6.87
C LEU A 99 2.12 -11.60 6.13
N THR A 100 1.03 -11.03 6.65
CA THR A 100 0.35 -9.90 6.00
C THR A 100 1.24 -8.66 5.95
N ALA A 101 2.03 -8.40 7.01
CA ALA A 101 3.03 -7.33 7.00
C ALA A 101 4.08 -7.51 5.89
N ASN A 102 4.75 -8.67 5.86
CA ASN A 102 5.95 -8.86 5.05
C ASN A 102 5.69 -9.36 3.63
N LEU A 103 4.58 -10.06 3.38
CA LEU A 103 4.26 -10.61 2.06
C LEU A 103 3.27 -9.76 1.27
N ILE A 104 2.51 -8.88 1.94
CA ILE A 104 1.46 -8.08 1.29
C ILE A 104 1.75 -6.59 1.46
N TYR A 105 1.68 -6.07 2.68
CA TYR A 105 1.67 -4.61 2.88
C TYR A 105 3.01 -3.94 2.54
N LEU A 106 4.13 -4.45 3.05
CA LEU A 106 5.44 -3.86 2.79
C LEU A 106 5.88 -4.01 1.32
N PRO A 107 5.68 -5.16 0.64
CA PRO A 107 5.94 -5.26 -0.79
C PRO A 107 5.11 -4.29 -1.62
N VAL A 108 3.81 -4.15 -1.34
CA VAL A 108 2.93 -3.21 -2.06
C VAL A 108 3.33 -1.75 -1.80
N ALA A 109 3.85 -1.44 -0.62
CA ALA A 109 4.35 -0.10 -0.29
C ALA A 109 5.71 0.22 -0.93
N GLY A 110 6.59 -0.77 -1.07
CA GLY A 110 7.93 -0.62 -1.65
C GLY A 110 7.98 -0.74 -3.18
N SER A 111 6.87 -1.09 -3.82
CA SER A 111 6.73 -1.25 -5.28
C SER A 111 6.39 0.05 -6.01
#